data_AF-A0A6J4ZHS6-F1
#
_entry.id   AF-A0A6J4ZHS6-F1
#
_cell.length_a   1.000
_cell.length_b   1.000
_cell.length_c   1.000
_cell.angle_alpha   90.00
_cell.angle_beta   90.00
_cell.angle_gamma   90.00
#
_symmetry.space_group_name_H-M   'P 1'
#
loop_
_entity.id
_entity.type
_entity.pdbx_description
1 polymer ?
#
loop_
_entity_poly.entity_id
_entity_poly.type
_entity_poly.pdbx_seq_one_letter_code
_entity_poly.pdbx_strand_id
1 'polypeptide(L)'
;MDKATMLALMVTAKKGDPGDWESVLTVYATRLERIAPKLTEDELYSMLAVGAAIYQRWCQHTDSERVAAEALLRLAGKRPLE
;
A
#
# COMPACT_ATOMS: atom_id res chain seq x y z
N MET A 1 -6.86 -23.99 -5.19
CA MET A 1 -7.85 -22.89 -5.05
C MET A 1 -7.81 -22.08 -6.32
N ASP A 2 -8.95 -21.85 -6.96
CA ASP A 2 -9.01 -21.07 -8.21
C ASP A 2 -9.02 -19.56 -7.96
N LYS A 3 -8.84 -18.78 -9.03
CA LYS A 3 -8.79 -17.31 -9.00
C LYS A 3 -10.08 -16.67 -8.47
N ALA A 4 -11.24 -17.18 -8.86
CA ALA A 4 -12.52 -16.59 -8.47
C ALA A 4 -12.75 -16.78 -6.96
N THR A 5 -12.44 -17.97 -6.44
CA THR A 5 -12.48 -18.26 -5.01
C THR A 5 -11.50 -17.38 -4.23
N MET A 6 -10.26 -17.19 -4.71
CA MET A 6 -9.29 -16.29 -4.07
C MET A 6 -9.79 -14.84 -4.01
N LEU A 7 -10.34 -14.31 -5.11
CA LEU A 7 -10.88 -12.95 -5.14
C LEU A 7 -12.06 -12.79 -4.20
N ALA A 8 -12.98 -13.76 -4.17
CA ALA A 8 -14.11 -13.74 -3.24
C ALA A 8 -13.64 -13.68 -1.79
N LEU A 9 -12.61 -14.44 -1.41
CA LEU A 9 -12.01 -14.39 -0.07
C LEU A 9 -11.33 -13.04 0.21
N MET A 10 -10.61 -12.46 -0.76
CA MET A 10 -9.97 -11.15 -0.58
C MET A 10 -10.97 -10.02 -0.34
N VAL A 11 -12.12 -10.00 -1.04
CA VAL A 11 -13.13 -8.94 -0.89
C VAL A 11 -14.04 -9.14 0.32
N THR A 12 -14.21 -10.38 0.78
CA THR A 12 -15.03 -10.73 1.95
C THR A 12 -14.23 -10.82 3.24
N ALA A 13 -12.89 -10.88 3.17
CA ALA A 13 -12.02 -10.77 4.32
C ALA A 13 -12.47 -9.55 5.12
N LYS A 14 -12.76 -9.75 6.42
CA LYS A 14 -13.15 -8.66 7.32
C LYS A 14 -12.22 -7.49 7.05
N LYS A 15 -12.80 -6.30 6.84
CA LYS A 15 -12.11 -5.03 6.66
C LYS A 15 -11.36 -4.72 7.97
N GLY A 16 -10.35 -5.51 8.28
CA GLY A 16 -9.34 -5.17 9.25
C GLY A 16 -8.71 -3.94 8.65
N ASP A 17 -8.87 -2.83 9.33
CA ASP A 17 -8.06 -1.67 9.05
C ASP A 17 -6.61 -2.17 9.00
N PRO A 18 -5.90 -2.05 7.86
CA PRO A 18 -4.49 -2.39 7.82
C PRO A 18 -3.68 -1.55 8.83
N GLY A 19 -4.29 -0.53 9.45
CA GLY A 19 -3.71 0.37 10.43
C GLY A 19 -2.90 1.44 9.70
N ASP A 20 -1.96 1.00 8.87
CA ASP A 20 -1.05 1.82 8.08
C ASP A 20 -0.61 1.09 6.79
N TRP A 21 -0.56 1.81 5.67
CA TRP A 21 -0.10 1.28 4.39
C TRP A 21 1.41 0.94 4.38
N GLU A 22 2.21 1.56 5.24
CA GLU A 22 3.62 1.16 5.46
C GLU A 22 3.70 -0.30 5.95
N SER A 23 2.83 -0.67 6.89
CA SER A 23 2.74 -2.03 7.41
C SER A 23 2.30 -3.02 6.34
N VAL A 24 1.37 -2.64 5.47
CA VAL A 24 0.93 -3.46 4.33
C VAL A 24 2.09 -3.74 3.37
N LEU A 25 2.86 -2.70 3.02
CA LEU A 25 4.01 -2.84 2.12
C LEU A 25 5.09 -3.74 2.73
N THR A 26 5.38 -3.57 4.03
CA THR A 26 6.38 -4.37 4.74
C THR A 26 5.99 -5.84 4.81
N VAL A 27 4.72 -6.15 5.11
CA VAL A 27 4.19 -7.52 5.10
C VAL A 27 4.27 -8.10 3.70
N TYR A 28 3.91 -7.34 2.68
CA TYR A 28 3.99 -7.76 1.28
C TYR A 28 5.43 -8.12 0.89
N ALA A 29 6.39 -7.23 1.13
CA ALA A 29 7.81 -7.43 0.80
C ALA A 29 8.38 -8.67 1.53
N THR A 30 8.09 -8.82 2.83
CA THR A 30 8.52 -9.98 3.63
C THR A 30 7.98 -11.30 3.06
N ARG A 31 6.73 -11.31 2.58
CA ARG A 31 6.13 -12.50 1.98
C ARG A 31 6.71 -12.77 0.60
N LEU A 32 6.94 -11.73 -0.20
CA LEU A 32 7.55 -11.83 -1.52
C LEU A 32 8.97 -12.40 -1.44
N GLU A 33 9.82 -11.90 -0.53
CA GLU A 33 11.18 -12.40 -0.31
C GLU A 33 11.21 -13.92 -0.10
N ARG A 34 10.29 -14.45 0.71
CA ARG A 34 10.21 -15.89 1.02
C ARG A 34 9.82 -16.75 -0.19
N ILE A 35 9.05 -16.20 -1.13
CA ILE A 35 8.57 -16.94 -2.30
C ILE A 35 9.39 -16.64 -3.56
N ALA A 36 10.14 -15.54 -3.60
CA ALA A 36 10.91 -15.10 -4.77
C ALA A 36 11.81 -16.18 -5.37
N PRO A 37 12.52 -17.03 -4.59
CA PRO A 37 13.33 -18.11 -5.16
C PRO A 37 12.53 -19.18 -5.92
N LYS A 38 11.20 -19.21 -5.78
CA LYS A 38 10.30 -20.19 -6.42
C LYS A 38 9.56 -19.60 -7.63
N LEU A 39 9.71 -18.31 -7.87
CA LEU A 39 9.05 -17.63 -8.98
C LEU A 39 9.95 -17.64 -10.20
N THR A 40 9.32 -17.70 -11.37
CA THR A 40 9.96 -17.28 -12.62
C THR A 40 10.25 -15.78 -12.59
N GLU A 41 11.11 -15.32 -13.51
CA GLU A 41 11.44 -13.91 -13.63
C GLU A 41 10.19 -13.04 -13.92
N ASP A 42 9.32 -13.48 -14.84
CA ASP A 42 8.07 -12.77 -15.19
C ASP A 42 7.09 -12.70 -14.01
N GLU A 43 6.98 -13.76 -13.23
CA GLU A 43 6.16 -13.78 -12.01
C GLU A 43 6.74 -12.83 -10.96
N LEU A 44 8.05 -12.82 -10.77
CA LEU A 44 8.71 -11.90 -9.85
C LEU A 44 8.49 -10.44 -10.26
N TYR A 45 8.66 -10.09 -11.54
CA TYR A 45 8.38 -8.74 -12.03
C TYR A 45 6.91 -8.34 -11.84
N SER A 46 5.98 -9.25 -12.12
CA SER A 46 4.55 -9.00 -11.90
C SER A 46 4.25 -8.70 -10.44
N MET A 47 4.88 -9.42 -9.51
CA MET A 47 4.75 -9.18 -8.07
C MET A 47 5.43 -7.86 -7.64
N LEU A 48 6.58 -7.50 -8.19
CA LEU A 48 7.21 -6.21 -7.91
C LEU A 48 6.33 -5.04 -8.36
N ALA A 49 5.66 -5.15 -9.51
CA ALA A 49 4.71 -4.14 -9.98
C ALA A 49 3.52 -3.93 -9.02
N VAL A 50 3.01 -5.00 -8.42
CA VAL A 50 1.97 -4.90 -7.37
C VAL A 50 2.50 -4.19 -6.13
N GLY A 51 3.73 -4.50 -5.69
CA GLY A 51 4.38 -3.81 -4.58
C GLY A 51 4.55 -2.31 -4.83
N ALA A 52 4.93 -1.92 -6.05
CA ALA A 52 5.04 -0.51 -6.45
C ALA A 52 3.69 0.22 -6.40
N ALA A 53 2.60 -0.43 -6.81
CA ALA A 53 1.26 0.14 -6.72
C ALA A 53 0.82 0.34 -5.25
N ILE A 54 1.18 -0.58 -4.35
CA ILE A 54 0.93 -0.45 -2.90
C ILE A 54 1.72 0.76 -2.35
N TYR A 55 3.00 0.90 -2.69
CA TYR A 55 3.83 2.03 -2.28
C TYR A 55 3.29 3.37 -2.80
N GLN A 56 2.92 3.46 -4.08
CA GLN A 56 2.32 4.66 -4.65
C GLN A 56 1.03 5.06 -3.92
N ARG A 57 0.20 4.07 -3.58
CA ARG A 57 -1.03 4.31 -2.81
C ARG A 57 -0.73 4.86 -1.42
N TRP A 58 0.30 4.34 -0.74
CA TRP A 58 0.77 4.89 0.53
C TRP A 58 1.25 6.34 0.39
N CYS A 59 2.12 6.63 -0.58
CA CYS A 59 2.62 7.99 -0.81
C CYS A 59 1.50 9.00 -1.12
N GLN A 60 0.47 8.59 -1.85
CA GLN A 60 -0.71 9.44 -2.10
C GLN A 60 -1.47 9.79 -0.81
N HIS A 61 -1.52 8.89 0.18
CA HIS A 61 -2.13 9.21 1.49
C HIS A 61 -1.26 10.19 2.27
N THR A 62 0.05 9.98 2.33
CA THR A 62 0.97 10.88 3.05
C THR A 62 1.04 12.28 2.41
N ASP A 63 1.05 12.37 1.08
CA ASP A 63 1.00 13.66 0.37
C ASP A 63 -0.35 14.35 0.53
N SER A 64 -1.46 13.59 0.49
CA SER A 64 -2.80 14.16 0.70
C SER A 64 -3.00 14.68 2.13
N GLU A 65 -2.46 14.00 3.14
CA GLU A 65 -2.50 14.44 4.53
C GLU A 65 -1.63 15.68 4.74
N ARG A 66 -0.42 15.73 4.15
CA ARG A 66 0.43 16.92 4.20
C ARG A 66 -0.22 18.12 3.50
N VAL A 67 -0.81 17.91 2.31
CA VAL A 67 -1.52 18.95 1.56
C VAL A 67 -2.77 19.43 2.31
N ALA A 68 -3.53 18.53 2.93
CA ALA A 68 -4.70 18.90 3.75
C ALA A 68 -4.28 19.66 5.02
N ALA A 69 -3.20 19.23 5.70
CA ALA A 69 -2.65 19.94 6.85
C ALA A 69 -2.12 21.33 6.47
N GLU A 70 -1.40 21.46 5.36
CA GLU A 70 -0.95 22.75 4.83
C GLU A 70 -2.13 23.68 4.46
N ALA A 71 -3.18 23.15 3.84
CA ALA A 71 -4.38 23.92 3.50
C ALA A 71 -5.10 24.41 4.77
N LEU A 72 -5.21 23.57 5.80
CA LEU A 72 -5.77 23.94 7.10
C LEU A 72 -4.90 24.96 7.84
N LEU A 73 -3.57 24.86 7.79
CA LEU A 73 -2.64 25.85 8.36
C LEU A 73 -2.77 27.21 7.66
N ARG A 74 -2.89 27.23 6.33
CA ARG A 74 -3.15 28.45 5.55
C ARG A 74 -4.49 29.09 5.91
N LEU A 75 -5.56 28.28 6.03
CA LEU A 75 -6.87 28.75 6.47
C LEU A 75 -6.87 29.29 7.91
N ALA A 76 -6.06 28.70 8.79
CA ALA A 76 -5.90 29.11 10.18
C ALA A 76 -4.88 30.26 10.39
N GLY A 77 -4.27 30.78 9.32
CA GLY A 77 -3.29 31.87 9.37
C GLY A 77 -1.93 31.49 10.00
N LYS A 78 -1.60 30.20 10.11
CA LYS A 78 -0.32 29.72 10.66
C LYS A 78 0.63 29.31 9.53
N ARG A 79 1.93 29.63 9.68
CA ARG A 79 2.96 29.29 8.68
C ARG A 79 3.13 27.76 8.53
N PRO A 80 3.62 27.27 7.37
CA PRO A 80 3.82 25.84 7.12
C PRO A 80 4.79 25.21 8.14
N LEU A 81 4.60 23.92 8.42
CA LEU A 81 5.55 23.12 9.20
C LEU A 81 6.70 22.72 8.25
N GLU A 82 7.91 23.20 8.54
CA GLU A 82 9.17 22.81 7.86
C GLU A 82 9.62 21.39 8.25
#